data_AF-A0A971LR58-F1
#
_entry.id   AF-A0A971LR58-F1
#
_cell.length_a   1.000
_cell.length_b   1.000
_cell.length_c   1.000
_cell.angle_alpha   90.00
_cell.angle_beta   90.00
_cell.angle_gamma   90.00
#
_symmetry.space_group_name_H-M   'P 1'
#
loop_
_entity.id
_entity.type
_entity.pdbx_description
1 polymer ?
#
loop_
_entity_poly.entity_id
_entity_poly.type
_entity_poly.pdbx_seq_one_letter_code
_entity_poly.pdbx_strand_id
1 'polypeptide(L)'
;MHRDMAALPVQEAGFTPFVPWQEAQEGDLLYAFTTYYNEETGGRLAANRAFNIEKAAGLLENLVVPRDGAFSFNQVCAPYLKSKGYQLAPIIGGNGKGYGGGVCQLSTTLYNAALGLPLRIDKWEVHRKRGVEYVPQYFDAAVGDYSDLAFTNLLPYPLRLSVLPQEGALTVLFYREGGQGRAQAK
;
A
#
# COMPACT_ATOMS: atom_id res chain seq x y z
N MET A 1 6.72 -24.03 -20.34
CA MET A 1 7.78 -23.66 -19.38
C MET A 1 7.24 -24.04 -18.01
N HIS A 2 7.81 -25.04 -17.33
CA HIS A 2 7.51 -25.20 -15.91
C HIS A 2 8.22 -24.06 -15.17
N ARG A 3 7.51 -23.39 -14.25
CA ARG A 3 8.20 -22.67 -13.19
C ARG A 3 8.61 -23.72 -12.18
N ASP A 4 9.89 -23.82 -11.88
CA ASP A 4 10.32 -24.51 -10.67
C ASP A 4 9.70 -23.77 -9.49
N MET A 5 8.90 -24.48 -8.69
CA MET A 5 8.46 -23.90 -7.42
C MET A 5 9.68 -23.86 -6.52
N ALA A 6 10.23 -22.66 -6.31
CA ALA A 6 11.24 -22.42 -5.30
C ALA A 6 10.65 -22.77 -3.93
N ALA A 7 10.86 -24.02 -3.50
CA ALA A 7 10.43 -24.48 -2.19
C ALA A 7 11.28 -23.75 -1.14
N LEU A 8 10.70 -22.73 -0.51
CA LEU A 8 11.31 -22.07 0.63
C LEU A 8 11.71 -23.15 1.65
N PRO A 9 12.99 -23.27 2.02
CA PRO A 9 13.42 -24.29 2.97
C PRO A 9 12.73 -24.03 4.30
N VAL A 10 12.04 -25.05 4.82
CA VAL A 10 11.15 -24.91 5.99
C VAL A 10 11.90 -24.41 7.24
N GLN A 11 13.23 -24.56 7.29
CA GLN A 11 14.08 -24.01 8.35
C GLN A 11 14.27 -22.48 8.31
N GLU A 12 13.96 -21.80 7.21
CA GLU A 12 14.08 -20.33 7.07
C GLU A 12 12.72 -19.60 7.11
N ALA A 13 11.61 -20.36 7.10
CA ALA A 13 10.25 -19.82 7.09
C ALA A 13 9.79 -19.30 8.47
N GLY A 14 10.20 -18.08 8.81
CA GLY A 14 9.69 -17.37 9.99
C GLY A 14 8.20 -17.01 9.85
N PHE A 15 7.41 -17.26 10.91
CA PHE A 15 6.00 -16.85 10.99
C PHE A 15 5.81 -15.80 12.08
N THR A 16 5.32 -14.63 11.69
CA THR A 16 4.87 -13.57 12.61
C THR A 16 3.34 -13.55 12.63
N PRO A 17 2.68 -13.91 13.75
CA PRO A 17 1.23 -13.83 13.85
C PRO A 17 0.76 -12.37 13.86
N PHE A 18 -0.49 -12.15 13.46
CA PHE A 18 -1.21 -10.91 13.77
C PHE A 18 -1.63 -10.94 15.24
N VAL A 19 -1.31 -9.88 15.99
CA VAL A 19 -1.70 -9.73 17.40
C VAL A 19 -2.99 -8.91 17.48
N PRO A 20 -4.03 -9.36 18.23
CA PRO A 20 -5.24 -8.58 18.44
C PRO A 20 -4.92 -7.16 18.94
N TRP A 21 -5.53 -6.15 18.34
CA TRP A 21 -5.16 -4.74 18.57
C TRP A 21 -5.35 -4.30 20.04
N GLN A 22 -6.21 -4.99 20.79
CA GLN A 22 -6.44 -4.79 22.23
C GLN A 22 -5.26 -5.27 23.11
N GLU A 23 -4.53 -6.28 22.64
CA GLU A 23 -3.49 -7.00 23.40
C GLU A 23 -2.07 -6.62 22.95
N ALA A 24 -1.94 -6.10 21.72
CA ALA A 24 -0.68 -5.75 21.09
C ALA A 24 0.21 -4.80 21.91
N GLN A 25 1.52 -5.00 21.77
CA GLN A 25 2.61 -4.23 22.37
C GLN A 25 3.39 -3.44 21.29
N GLU A 26 4.39 -2.67 21.72
CA GLU A 26 5.23 -1.90 20.78
C GLU A 26 6.02 -2.84 19.87
N GLY A 27 5.92 -2.63 18.55
CA GLY A 27 6.55 -3.49 17.54
C GLY A 27 5.70 -4.67 17.05
N ASP A 28 4.54 -4.95 17.66
CA ASP A 28 3.67 -6.04 17.22
C ASP A 28 3.01 -5.75 15.86
N LEU A 29 2.93 -6.79 15.04
CA LEU A 29 2.19 -6.79 13.77
C LEU A 29 0.70 -6.96 14.03
N LEU A 30 -0.11 -5.99 13.62
CA LEU A 30 -1.56 -5.99 13.88
C LEU A 30 -2.36 -6.58 12.72
N TYR A 31 -1.96 -6.24 11.50
CA TYR A 31 -2.60 -6.70 10.27
C TYR A 31 -1.68 -6.52 9.07
N ALA A 32 -1.88 -7.31 8.02
CA ALA A 32 -1.25 -7.12 6.72
C ALA A 32 -2.19 -7.55 5.59
N PHE A 33 -2.01 -6.96 4.41
CA PHE A 33 -2.70 -7.37 3.20
C PHE A 33 -1.74 -7.36 2.00
N THR A 34 -1.90 -8.32 1.09
CA THR A 34 -1.06 -8.49 -0.09
C THR A 34 -1.90 -8.46 -1.37
N THR A 35 -1.48 -7.68 -2.36
CA THR A 35 -1.95 -7.81 -3.75
C THR A 35 -0.81 -8.26 -4.66
N TYR A 36 -1.14 -8.78 -5.84
CA TYR A 36 -0.15 -9.29 -6.80
C TYR A 36 -0.17 -8.47 -8.10
N TYR A 37 1.00 -8.28 -8.69
CA TYR A 37 1.21 -7.49 -9.89
C TYR A 37 2.24 -8.14 -10.82
N ASN A 38 1.90 -8.23 -12.11
CA ASN A 38 2.78 -8.83 -13.11
C ASN A 38 3.93 -7.87 -13.47
N GLU A 39 5.17 -8.33 -13.29
CA GLU A 39 6.43 -7.69 -13.71
C GLU A 39 6.96 -8.27 -15.03
N GLU A 40 6.78 -9.58 -15.26
CA GLU A 40 7.43 -10.35 -16.32
C GLU A 40 6.98 -9.99 -17.75
N THR A 41 5.67 -9.84 -17.99
CA THR A 41 5.13 -9.90 -19.38
C THR A 41 4.87 -8.54 -20.03
N GLY A 42 5.25 -7.42 -19.39
CA GLY A 42 5.00 -6.06 -19.90
C GLY A 42 6.24 -5.27 -20.37
N GLY A 43 7.44 -5.87 -20.33
CA GLY A 43 8.70 -5.22 -20.72
C GLY A 43 8.93 -3.91 -19.97
N ARG A 44 9.46 -2.88 -20.67
CA ARG A 44 9.75 -1.56 -20.05
C ARG A 44 8.53 -0.93 -19.35
N LEU A 45 7.29 -1.19 -19.80
CA LEU A 45 6.10 -0.63 -19.15
C LEU A 45 5.72 -1.35 -17.85
N ALA A 46 6.12 -2.61 -17.67
CA ALA A 46 6.03 -3.29 -16.38
C ALA A 46 7.16 -2.85 -15.43
N ALA A 47 8.40 -2.75 -15.91
CA ALA A 47 9.52 -2.23 -15.12
C ALA A 47 9.25 -0.79 -14.61
N ASN A 48 8.75 0.11 -15.47
CA ASN A 48 8.34 1.45 -15.07
C ASN A 48 7.20 1.45 -14.02
N ARG A 49 6.38 0.39 -13.98
CA ARG A 49 5.26 0.23 -13.04
C ARG A 49 5.73 -0.31 -11.69
N ALA A 50 6.61 -1.31 -11.67
CA ALA A 50 7.28 -1.80 -10.46
C ALA A 50 8.03 -0.64 -9.76
N PHE A 51 8.87 0.08 -10.51
CA PHE A 51 9.57 1.28 -10.01
C PHE A 51 8.63 2.35 -9.43
N ASN A 52 7.46 2.57 -10.02
CA ASN A 52 6.48 3.52 -9.47
C ASN A 52 5.85 3.03 -8.16
N ILE A 53 5.69 1.72 -7.99
CA ILE A 53 5.22 1.08 -6.75
C ILE A 53 6.32 1.15 -5.69
N GLU A 54 7.54 0.71 -5.98
CA GLU A 54 8.74 0.83 -5.13
C GLU A 54 8.94 2.26 -4.62
N LYS A 55 8.88 3.23 -5.54
CA LYS A 55 9.02 4.65 -5.23
C LYS A 55 7.95 5.16 -4.25
N ALA A 56 6.71 4.70 -4.39
CA ALA A 56 5.62 5.12 -3.50
C ALA A 56 5.63 4.33 -2.17
N ALA A 57 6.08 3.06 -2.19
CA ALA A 57 6.33 2.27 -0.99
C ALA A 57 7.39 2.96 -0.11
N GLY A 58 8.51 3.39 -0.68
CA GLY A 58 9.56 4.13 0.03
C GLY A 58 9.17 5.53 0.53
N LEU A 59 7.97 6.03 0.23
CA LEU A 59 7.40 7.24 0.84
C LEU A 59 6.44 6.93 2.01
N LEU A 60 5.93 5.70 2.08
CA LEU A 60 5.04 5.20 3.14
C LEU A 60 5.76 4.31 4.16
N GLU A 61 6.93 3.77 3.80
CA GLU A 61 7.75 2.90 4.65
C GLU A 61 8.17 3.62 5.94
N ASN A 62 7.82 3.04 7.09
CA ASN A 62 7.95 3.62 8.43
C ASN A 62 7.19 4.95 8.67
N LEU A 63 6.20 5.28 7.83
CA LEU A 63 5.28 6.39 8.11
C LEU A 63 4.45 6.07 9.35
N VAL A 64 4.41 7.01 10.30
CA VAL A 64 3.65 6.89 11.55
C VAL A 64 2.35 7.69 11.44
N VAL A 65 1.21 7.03 11.67
CA VAL A 65 -0.10 7.66 11.84
C VAL A 65 -0.40 7.74 13.34
N PRO A 66 -0.40 8.94 13.96
CA PRO A 66 -0.70 9.09 15.39
C PRO A 66 -2.05 8.52 15.77
N ARG A 67 -2.24 8.17 17.05
CA ARG A 67 -3.58 8.01 17.63
C ARG A 67 -4.43 9.26 17.35
N ASP A 68 -5.69 9.07 17.01
CA ASP A 68 -6.66 10.12 16.65
C ASP A 68 -6.20 10.99 15.43
N GLY A 69 -5.12 10.57 14.76
CA GLY A 69 -4.51 11.25 13.61
C GLY A 69 -5.07 10.79 12.27
N ALA A 70 -5.07 11.69 11.29
CA ALA A 70 -5.51 11.42 9.93
C ALA A 70 -4.32 11.15 8.98
N PHE A 71 -4.54 10.27 8.01
CA PHE A 71 -3.68 9.98 6.88
C PHE A 71 -4.38 10.36 5.57
N SER A 72 -3.62 10.81 4.57
CA SER A 72 -4.05 10.99 3.18
C SER A 72 -2.95 10.49 2.25
N PHE A 73 -3.32 9.61 1.32
CA PHE A 73 -2.38 8.99 0.40
C PHE A 73 -1.77 10.03 -0.55
N ASN A 74 -2.60 10.93 -1.09
CA ASN A 74 -2.12 11.98 -1.97
C ASN A 74 -1.24 13.01 -1.25
N GLN A 75 -1.43 13.29 0.05
CA GLN A 75 -0.52 14.18 0.79
C GLN A 75 0.92 13.65 0.82
N VAL A 76 1.12 12.33 0.76
CA VAL A 76 2.45 11.70 0.81
C VAL A 76 2.99 11.40 -0.58
N CYS A 77 2.15 10.89 -1.49
CA CYS A 77 2.59 10.33 -2.78
C CYS A 77 2.38 11.26 -3.99
N ALA A 78 1.51 12.27 -3.90
CA ALA A 78 1.22 13.19 -5.01
C ALA A 78 2.20 14.40 -5.02
N PRO A 79 2.35 15.14 -6.14
CA PRO A 79 1.75 14.90 -7.46
C PRO A 79 2.55 13.89 -8.30
N TYR A 80 1.82 13.08 -9.06
CA TYR A 80 2.35 11.96 -9.85
C TYR A 80 3.07 12.44 -11.13
N LEU A 81 4.20 13.14 -10.98
CA LEU A 81 4.90 13.83 -12.07
C LEU A 81 6.28 13.25 -12.38
N LYS A 82 6.71 13.36 -13.66
CA LYS A 82 8.09 13.08 -14.08
C LYS A 82 9.13 13.88 -13.29
N SER A 83 8.83 15.14 -12.97
CA SER A 83 9.69 16.02 -12.16
C SER A 83 9.81 15.59 -10.69
N LYS A 84 8.87 14.78 -10.18
CA LYS A 84 8.95 14.11 -8.88
C LYS A 84 9.61 12.73 -8.97
N GLY A 85 10.08 12.33 -10.15
CA GLY A 85 10.77 11.06 -10.42
C GLY A 85 9.84 9.90 -10.80
N TYR A 86 8.54 10.12 -11.02
CA TYR A 86 7.66 9.05 -11.48
C TYR A 86 7.89 8.71 -12.97
N GLN A 87 7.80 7.43 -13.32
CA GLN A 87 7.99 6.92 -14.67
C GLN A 87 6.65 6.72 -15.40
N LEU A 88 6.67 6.76 -16.73
CA LEU A 88 5.47 6.59 -17.56
C LEU A 88 5.11 5.09 -17.63
N ALA A 89 3.97 4.73 -17.07
CA ALA A 89 3.50 3.36 -16.93
C ALA A 89 2.00 3.25 -17.30
N PRO A 90 1.44 2.03 -17.44
CA PRO A 90 0.01 1.85 -17.65
C PRO A 90 -0.80 2.39 -16.47
N ILE A 91 -1.91 3.08 -16.74
CA ILE A 91 -2.83 3.60 -15.71
C ILE A 91 -4.22 2.98 -15.86
N ILE A 92 -4.83 2.67 -14.72
CA ILE A 92 -6.28 2.43 -14.62
C ILE A 92 -6.97 3.80 -14.63
N GLY A 93 -8.21 3.88 -15.12
CA GLY A 93 -8.98 5.13 -15.15
C GLY A 93 -8.75 6.03 -16.37
N GLY A 94 -7.49 6.29 -16.76
CA GLY A 94 -7.16 7.25 -17.83
C GLY A 94 -6.93 6.68 -19.25
N ASN A 95 -6.29 7.48 -20.11
CA ASN A 95 -6.01 7.20 -21.53
C ASN A 95 -4.85 6.21 -21.76
N GLY A 96 -4.82 5.12 -20.99
CA GLY A 96 -3.89 3.99 -21.14
C GLY A 96 -2.51 4.17 -20.50
N LYS A 97 -1.91 5.36 -20.47
CA LYS A 97 -0.59 5.61 -19.83
C LYS A 97 -0.55 6.93 -19.06
N GLY A 98 0.22 6.95 -17.97
CA GLY A 98 0.45 8.13 -17.14
C GLY A 98 1.69 7.97 -16.26
N TYR A 99 2.16 9.07 -15.67
CA TYR A 99 3.18 9.03 -14.62
C TYR A 99 2.54 8.52 -13.32
N GLY A 100 3.25 7.70 -12.55
CA GLY A 100 2.68 7.07 -11.34
C GLY A 100 1.79 5.86 -11.61
N GLY A 101 1.68 5.38 -12.85
CA GLY A 101 1.00 4.12 -13.16
C GLY A 101 1.59 2.96 -12.34
N GLY A 102 0.74 2.32 -11.52
CA GLY A 102 1.14 1.38 -10.46
C GLY A 102 0.66 1.81 -9.07
N VAL A 103 0.73 3.11 -8.74
CA VAL A 103 0.47 3.65 -7.39
C VAL A 103 -0.97 3.37 -6.89
N CYS A 104 -1.95 3.35 -7.80
CA CYS A 104 -3.32 2.86 -7.58
C CYS A 104 -3.40 1.50 -6.84
N GLN A 105 -2.48 0.58 -7.13
CA GLN A 105 -2.46 -0.73 -6.50
C GLN A 105 -1.89 -0.69 -5.08
N LEU A 106 -0.95 0.22 -4.80
CA LEU A 106 -0.46 0.46 -3.44
C LEU A 106 -1.54 1.10 -2.56
N SER A 107 -2.24 2.12 -3.06
CA SER A 107 -3.43 2.67 -2.41
C SER A 107 -4.45 1.57 -2.10
N THR A 108 -4.77 0.73 -3.09
CA THR A 108 -5.68 -0.42 -2.88
C THR A 108 -5.18 -1.41 -1.83
N THR A 109 -3.88 -1.73 -1.80
CA THR A 109 -3.30 -2.67 -0.83
C THR A 109 -3.37 -2.08 0.59
N LEU A 110 -3.02 -0.80 0.75
CA LEU A 110 -3.14 -0.08 2.02
C LEU A 110 -4.59 0.01 2.49
N TYR A 111 -5.55 0.26 1.60
CA TYR A 111 -6.98 0.27 1.93
C TYR A 111 -7.45 -1.08 2.49
N ASN A 112 -7.09 -2.20 1.86
CA ASN A 112 -7.46 -3.53 2.36
C ASN A 112 -6.76 -3.87 3.69
N ALA A 113 -5.50 -3.46 3.86
CA ALA A 113 -4.82 -3.59 5.16
C ALA A 113 -5.49 -2.73 6.24
N ALA A 114 -6.02 -1.56 5.87
CA ALA A 114 -6.70 -0.64 6.78
C ALA A 114 -8.10 -1.15 7.20
N LEU A 115 -8.82 -1.83 6.29
CA LEU A 115 -10.11 -2.47 6.60
C LEU A 115 -10.01 -3.58 7.67
N GLY A 116 -8.80 -4.12 7.92
CA GLY A 116 -8.56 -5.10 8.98
C GLY A 116 -8.46 -4.51 10.40
N LEU A 117 -8.47 -3.18 10.55
CA LEU A 117 -8.21 -2.48 11.81
C LEU A 117 -9.32 -1.46 12.17
N PRO A 118 -9.40 -1.01 13.45
CA PRO A 118 -10.25 0.09 13.90
C PRO A 118 -9.86 1.46 13.31
N LEU A 119 -10.06 1.65 12.01
CA LEU A 119 -9.77 2.87 11.27
C LEU A 119 -11.05 3.42 10.66
N ARG A 120 -11.28 4.73 10.77
CA ARG A 120 -12.38 5.37 10.02
C ARG A 120 -11.86 5.73 8.64
N ILE A 121 -12.36 5.07 7.60
CA ILE A 121 -12.09 5.48 6.22
C ILE A 121 -12.84 6.80 5.98
N ASP A 122 -12.09 7.88 5.76
CA ASP A 122 -12.61 9.24 5.56
C ASP A 122 -12.82 9.57 4.08
N LYS A 123 -11.99 9.01 3.20
CA LYS A 123 -12.12 9.08 1.73
C LYS A 123 -11.70 7.78 1.09
N TRP A 124 -12.48 7.34 0.12
CA TRP A 124 -12.24 6.17 -0.70
C TRP A 124 -13.14 6.21 -1.94
N GLU A 125 -12.62 5.79 -3.09
CA GLU A 125 -13.35 5.73 -4.37
C GLU A 125 -12.92 4.50 -5.19
N VAL A 126 -13.85 3.85 -5.88
CA VAL A 126 -13.54 2.80 -6.88
C VAL A 126 -12.98 3.40 -8.17
N HIS A 127 -12.06 2.69 -8.83
CA HIS A 127 -11.43 3.17 -10.07
C HIS A 127 -12.42 3.31 -11.22
N ARG A 128 -13.32 2.34 -11.37
CA ARG A 128 -14.37 2.26 -12.39
C ARG A 128 -15.49 1.34 -11.87
N LYS A 129 -16.68 1.37 -12.50
CA LYS A 129 -17.84 0.51 -12.16
C LYS A 129 -17.56 -1.01 -12.08
N ARG A 130 -16.47 -1.50 -12.68
CA ARG A 130 -16.07 -2.93 -12.66
C ARG A 130 -14.96 -3.26 -11.64
N GLY A 131 -14.48 -2.29 -10.86
CA GLY A 131 -13.32 -2.46 -9.98
C GLY A 131 -12.01 -2.66 -10.76
N VAL A 132 -11.11 -3.46 -10.19
CA VAL A 132 -9.78 -3.83 -10.72
C VAL A 132 -9.55 -5.33 -10.55
N GLU A 133 -8.58 -5.91 -11.27
CA GLU A 133 -8.41 -7.38 -11.36
C GLU A 133 -7.73 -8.02 -10.14
N TYR A 134 -7.05 -7.24 -9.29
CA TYR A 134 -6.22 -7.72 -8.18
C TYR A 134 -6.89 -7.69 -6.79
N VAL A 135 -8.17 -7.31 -6.69
CA VAL A 135 -9.03 -7.37 -5.49
C VAL A 135 -10.50 -7.54 -5.91
N PRO A 136 -11.40 -7.96 -5.00
CA PRO A 136 -12.84 -7.95 -5.28
C PRO A 136 -13.40 -6.54 -5.58
N GLN A 137 -14.56 -6.49 -6.24
CA GLN A 137 -15.24 -5.22 -6.51
C GLN A 137 -15.57 -4.48 -5.20
N TYR A 138 -15.38 -3.15 -5.16
CA TYR A 138 -15.52 -2.30 -3.97
C TYR A 138 -14.44 -2.50 -2.90
N PHE A 139 -13.42 -3.32 -3.16
CA PHE A 139 -12.20 -3.39 -2.35
C PHE A 139 -11.04 -2.63 -3.00
N ASP A 140 -11.29 -1.83 -4.06
CA ASP A 140 -10.28 -1.09 -4.82
C ASP A 140 -10.28 0.41 -4.50
N ALA A 141 -9.12 1.02 -4.24
CA ALA A 141 -8.99 2.42 -3.79
C ALA A 141 -8.21 3.29 -4.79
N ALA A 142 -8.93 4.13 -5.52
CA ALA A 142 -8.39 5.03 -6.52
C ALA A 142 -7.73 6.27 -5.90
N VAL A 143 -6.63 6.72 -6.52
CA VAL A 143 -5.90 7.95 -6.18
C VAL A 143 -5.52 8.71 -7.45
N GLY A 144 -5.61 10.03 -7.41
CA GLY A 144 -5.31 10.93 -8.52
C GLY A 144 -5.68 12.38 -8.21
N ASP A 145 -5.77 13.24 -9.25
CA ASP A 145 -6.06 14.67 -9.07
C ASP A 145 -7.47 14.96 -8.49
N TYR A 146 -8.37 13.98 -8.54
CA TYR A 146 -9.77 14.11 -8.12
C TYR A 146 -10.20 13.09 -7.04
N SER A 147 -9.36 12.12 -6.70
CA SER A 147 -9.68 11.02 -5.77
C SER A 147 -8.51 10.73 -4.84
N ASP A 148 -8.81 10.32 -3.60
CA ASP A 148 -7.82 10.10 -2.53
C ASP A 148 -8.25 8.97 -1.60
N LEU A 149 -7.26 8.27 -1.02
CA LEU A 149 -7.47 7.36 0.11
C LEU A 149 -7.07 8.09 1.39
N ALA A 150 -8.03 8.32 2.27
CA ALA A 150 -7.79 8.96 3.57
C ALA A 150 -8.48 8.18 4.71
N PHE A 151 -7.83 8.12 5.87
CA PHE A 151 -8.39 7.48 7.05
C PHE A 151 -7.90 8.11 8.37
N THR A 152 -8.69 7.98 9.42
CA THR A 152 -8.35 8.40 10.78
C THR A 152 -8.10 7.18 11.66
N ASN A 153 -6.98 7.17 12.38
CA ASN A 153 -6.61 6.12 13.31
C ASN A 153 -7.40 6.22 14.63
N LEU A 154 -8.28 5.24 14.91
CA LEU A 154 -9.07 5.19 16.15
C LEU A 154 -8.47 4.26 17.22
N LEU A 155 -7.29 3.68 16.96
CA LEU A 155 -6.60 2.85 17.96
C LEU A 155 -6.03 3.70 19.10
N PRO A 156 -5.90 3.12 20.31
CA PRO A 156 -5.41 3.87 21.49
C PRO A 156 -3.91 4.21 21.44
N TYR A 157 -3.21 3.94 20.33
CA TYR A 157 -1.78 4.13 20.13
C TYR A 157 -1.48 4.50 18.64
N PRO A 158 -0.28 5.05 18.33
CA PRO A 158 0.14 5.29 16.95
C PRO A 158 0.34 3.98 16.17
N LEU A 159 0.13 4.06 14.86
CA LEU A 159 0.42 3.00 13.90
C LEU A 159 1.66 3.34 13.09
N ARG A 160 2.47 2.34 12.72
CA ARG A 160 3.53 2.48 11.72
C ARG A 160 3.25 1.57 10.53
N LEU A 161 3.36 2.13 9.33
CA LEU A 161 3.31 1.39 8.08
C LEU A 161 4.64 0.71 7.79
N SER A 162 4.59 -0.48 7.21
CA SER A 162 5.66 -0.99 6.35
C SER A 162 5.07 -1.47 5.02
N VAL A 163 5.79 -1.27 3.92
CA VAL A 163 5.33 -1.53 2.56
C VAL A 163 6.41 -2.30 1.80
N LEU A 164 6.12 -3.56 1.50
CA LEU A 164 7.05 -4.51 0.90
C LEU A 164 6.61 -4.86 -0.53
N PRO A 165 7.14 -4.16 -1.56
CA PRO A 165 7.15 -4.64 -2.94
C PRO A 165 8.31 -5.64 -3.13
N GLN A 166 7.99 -6.88 -3.49
CA GLN A 166 8.98 -7.92 -3.81
C GLN A 166 8.42 -8.88 -4.86
N GLU A 167 9.13 -9.07 -5.97
CA GLU A 167 8.88 -10.15 -6.96
C GLU A 167 7.42 -10.23 -7.45
N GLY A 168 6.81 -9.08 -7.75
CA GLY A 168 5.41 -9.01 -8.16
C GLY A 168 4.38 -9.23 -7.04
N ALA A 169 4.78 -9.36 -5.78
CA ALA A 169 3.92 -9.22 -4.60
C ALA A 169 4.07 -7.82 -4.00
N LEU A 170 2.96 -7.25 -3.54
CA LEU A 170 2.92 -5.99 -2.80
C LEU A 170 2.16 -6.18 -1.50
N THR A 171 2.89 -6.17 -0.38
CA THR A 171 2.31 -6.30 0.96
C THR A 171 2.36 -4.96 1.69
N VAL A 172 1.27 -4.58 2.34
CA VAL A 172 1.23 -3.47 3.31
C VAL A 172 0.95 -4.05 4.69
N LEU A 173 1.75 -3.65 5.67
CA LEU A 173 1.71 -4.11 7.06
C LEU A 173 1.46 -2.93 8.00
N PHE A 174 0.61 -3.15 9.00
CA PHE A 174 0.38 -2.22 10.10
C PHE A 174 0.98 -2.77 11.39
N TYR A 175 1.95 -2.04 11.94
CA TYR A 175 2.53 -2.30 13.25
C TYR A 175 1.99 -1.33 14.29
N ARG A 176 1.90 -1.77 15.54
CA ARG A 176 1.77 -0.85 16.68
C ARG A 176 3.11 -0.16 16.92
N GLU A 177 3.07 1.17 16.98
CA GLU A 177 4.26 2.01 17.13
C GLU A 177 4.39 2.55 18.56
N GLY A 178 5.62 2.91 18.94
CA GLY A 178 5.96 3.41 20.27
C GLY A 178 5.43 4.81 20.59
N GLY A 179 5.57 5.17 21.86
CA GLY A 179 5.12 6.47 22.37
C GLY A 179 5.85 7.65 21.72
N GLN A 180 5.10 8.62 21.18
CA GLN A 180 5.62 9.84 20.57
C GLN A 180 6.62 9.60 19.41
N GLY A 181 6.34 8.60 18.57
CA GLY A 181 7.00 8.45 17.26
C GLY A 181 7.03 9.79 16.50
N ARG A 182 8.19 10.16 15.97
CA ARG A 182 8.47 11.52 15.45
C ARG A 182 7.47 11.94 14.37
N ALA A 183 6.66 12.94 14.65
CA ALA A 183 5.76 13.53 13.67
C ALA A 183 6.53 14.12 12.48
N GLN A 184 6.49 13.43 11.33
CA GLN A 184 6.92 13.96 10.04
C GLN A 184 5.75 13.93 9.05
N ALA A 185 4.84 14.88 9.23
CA ALA A 185 3.98 15.40 8.17
C ALA A 185 4.23 16.92 8.09
N LYS A 186 4.63 17.40 6.90
CA LYS A 186 4.83 18.81 6.55
C LYS A 186 4.59 18.99 5.06
#